data_AF-A0A183F856-F1
#
_entry.id   AF-A0A183F856-F1
#
_cell.length_a   1.000
_cell.length_b   1.000
_cell.length_c   1.000
_cell.angle_alpha   90.00
_cell.angle_beta   90.00
_cell.angle_gamma   90.00
#
_symmetry.space_group_name_H-M   'P 1'
#
loop_
_entity.id
_entity.type
_entity.pdbx_description
1 polymer ?
#
loop_
_entity_poly.entity_id
_entity_poly.type
_entity_poly.pdbx_seq_one_letter_code
_entity_poly.pdbx_strand_id
1 'polypeptide(L)'
;MESRHDSENAERVLQNMDNTDGGPRQLVHALTQAYEMAHSKQYEIVMMRRELMQRANLQDGPTSVVSPLIKTEGVTLPEISVDASGTVSIHDDVKPDMKFVCDEASTVDPKEVGHNIYILAHQLARHSPELAQCLDPDDEKKSVQTRNALNFYKKHTAQIEIVRQDRTLERVVFPIHEICSFLTKETKQTVYNNTERDNQGSKVTEFFDQWPALYQEMKWQRKLQAGLYASNPFMYTSSVISIIFLYSQWDEK
;
A
#
# COMPACT_ATOMS: atom_id res chain seq x y z
N MET A 1 -6.74 -11.85 16.97
CA MET A 1 -5.69 -12.84 17.32
C MET A 1 -4.36 -12.11 17.45
N GLU A 2 -4.12 -11.54 18.63
CA GLU A 2 -2.96 -10.65 18.86
C GLU A 2 -1.75 -11.40 19.44
N SER A 3 -1.90 -12.63 19.94
CA SER A 3 -0.81 -13.39 20.56
C SER A 3 -0.86 -14.89 20.26
N ARG A 4 0.28 -15.57 20.45
CA ARG A 4 0.47 -17.01 20.22
C ARG A 4 -0.43 -17.91 21.08
N HIS A 5 -0.96 -17.40 22.17
CA HIS A 5 -1.79 -18.16 23.13
C HIS A 5 -3.28 -18.11 22.83
N ASP A 6 -3.69 -17.51 21.72
CA ASP A 6 -5.09 -17.25 21.39
C ASP A 6 -5.77 -18.45 20.71
N SER A 7 -5.38 -19.69 21.04
CA SER A 7 -5.92 -20.91 20.40
C SER A 7 -7.42 -21.08 20.64
N GLU A 8 -7.88 -20.73 21.84
CA GLU A 8 -9.31 -20.79 22.19
C GLU A 8 -10.12 -19.75 21.40
N ASN A 9 -9.55 -18.57 21.12
CA ASN A 9 -10.18 -17.58 20.26
C ASN A 9 -10.18 -18.02 18.80
N ALA A 10 -9.08 -18.61 18.32
CA ALA A 10 -9.01 -19.17 16.96
C ALA A 10 -10.07 -20.25 16.75
N GLU A 11 -10.24 -21.16 17.71
CA GLU A 11 -11.28 -22.19 17.69
C GLU A 11 -12.68 -21.60 17.70
N ARG A 12 -12.95 -20.59 18.55
CA ARG A 12 -14.24 -19.87 18.56
C ARG A 12 -14.55 -19.21 17.21
N VAL A 13 -13.56 -18.57 16.60
CA VAL A 13 -13.72 -17.93 15.28
C VAL A 13 -14.02 -18.98 14.22
N LEU A 14 -13.27 -20.08 14.18
CA LEU A 14 -13.50 -21.18 13.25
C LEU A 14 -14.89 -21.80 13.43
N GLN A 15 -15.30 -22.07 14.67
CA GLN A 15 -16.63 -22.62 14.98
C GLN A 15 -17.75 -21.66 14.56
N ASN A 16 -17.58 -20.36 14.76
CA ASN A 16 -18.54 -19.36 14.30
C ASN A 16 -18.65 -19.34 12.78
N MET A 17 -17.54 -19.54 12.08
CA MET A 17 -17.53 -19.64 10.62
C MET A 17 -18.11 -20.96 10.10
N ASP A 18 -17.94 -22.07 10.81
CA ASP A 18 -18.56 -23.35 10.42
C ASP A 18 -20.09 -23.29 10.43
N ASN A 19 -20.67 -22.37 11.22
CA ASN A 19 -22.11 -22.10 11.22
C ASN A 19 -22.58 -21.25 10.03
N THR A 20 -21.69 -20.77 9.16
CA THR A 20 -22.03 -20.04 7.93
C THR A 20 -21.90 -20.93 6.69
N ASP A 21 -22.72 -20.67 5.67
CA ASP A 21 -22.78 -21.48 4.45
C ASP A 21 -21.47 -21.46 3.65
N GLY A 22 -20.60 -22.46 3.84
CA GLY A 22 -19.30 -22.56 3.18
C GLY A 22 -18.10 -22.46 4.10
N GLY A 23 -18.32 -22.23 5.40
CA GLY A 23 -17.30 -22.38 6.44
C GLY A 23 -16.09 -21.46 6.26
N PRO A 24 -14.93 -21.85 6.83
CA PRO A 24 -13.66 -21.15 6.68
C PRO A 24 -13.19 -20.98 5.23
N ARG A 25 -13.69 -21.80 4.30
CA ARG A 25 -13.36 -21.73 2.87
C ARG A 25 -13.87 -20.44 2.21
N GLN A 26 -14.89 -19.79 2.79
CA GLN A 26 -15.35 -18.47 2.35
C GLN A 26 -14.24 -17.42 2.36
N LEU A 27 -13.25 -17.53 3.25
CA LEU A 27 -12.11 -16.61 3.28
C LEU A 27 -11.31 -16.65 1.98
N VAL A 28 -11.16 -17.85 1.38
CA VAL A 28 -10.46 -18.01 0.11
C VAL A 28 -11.27 -17.38 -1.01
N HIS A 29 -12.60 -17.54 -1.01
CA HIS A 29 -13.46 -16.89 -1.99
C HIS A 29 -13.40 -15.36 -1.88
N ALA A 30 -13.54 -14.81 -0.68
CA ALA A 30 -13.45 -13.38 -0.42
C ALA A 30 -12.09 -12.80 -0.84
N LEU A 31 -11.01 -13.54 -0.57
CA LEU A 31 -9.66 -13.18 -0.97
C LEU A 31 -9.48 -13.15 -2.50
N THR A 32 -9.99 -14.16 -3.20
CA THR A 32 -9.98 -14.19 -4.68
C THR A 32 -10.75 -12.99 -5.24
N GLN A 33 -11.94 -12.71 -4.69
CA GLN A 33 -12.76 -11.59 -5.13
C GLN A 33 -12.08 -10.24 -4.88
N ALA A 34 -11.48 -10.04 -3.70
CA ALA A 34 -10.75 -8.81 -3.38
C ALA A 34 -9.56 -8.59 -4.33
N TYR A 35 -8.84 -9.67 -4.66
CA TYR A 35 -7.76 -9.63 -5.63
C TYR A 35 -8.25 -9.25 -7.03
N GLU A 36 -9.34 -9.86 -7.51
CA GLU A 36 -9.93 -9.56 -8.82
C GLU A 36 -10.44 -8.11 -8.88
N MET A 37 -11.06 -7.62 -7.81
CA MET A 37 -11.50 -6.22 -7.70
C MET A 37 -10.32 -5.26 -7.80
N ALA A 38 -9.23 -5.53 -7.07
CA ALA A 38 -8.03 -4.69 -7.10
C ALA A 38 -7.34 -4.65 -8.48
N HIS A 39 -7.51 -5.70 -9.29
CA HIS A 39 -6.95 -5.80 -10.65
C HIS A 39 -7.99 -5.53 -11.75
N SER A 40 -9.18 -5.04 -11.39
CA SER A 40 -10.23 -4.74 -12.35
C SER A 40 -10.00 -3.39 -13.01
N LYS A 41 -10.25 -3.29 -14.32
CA LYS A 41 -10.25 -2.02 -15.06
C LYS A 41 -11.20 -1.00 -14.44
N GLN A 42 -12.30 -1.46 -13.86
CA GLN A 42 -13.26 -0.57 -13.20
C GLN A 42 -12.62 0.12 -11.97
N TYR A 43 -11.78 -0.59 -11.23
CA TYR A 43 -11.07 -0.04 -10.09
C TYR A 43 -10.02 0.98 -10.53
N GLU A 44 -9.28 0.70 -11.61
CA GLU A 44 -8.35 1.68 -12.22
C GLU A 44 -9.08 2.97 -12.63
N ILE A 45 -10.25 2.86 -13.27
CA ILE A 45 -11.07 4.00 -13.67
C ILE A 45 -11.54 4.80 -12.44
N VAL A 46 -12.00 4.12 -11.39
CA VAL A 46 -12.44 4.76 -10.14
C VAL A 46 -11.28 5.52 -9.50
N MET A 47 -10.09 4.94 -9.45
CA MET A 47 -8.90 5.58 -8.89
C MET A 47 -8.43 6.75 -9.73
N MET A 48 -8.41 6.63 -11.06
CA MET A 48 -8.08 7.73 -11.97
C MET A 48 -9.06 8.90 -11.81
N ARG A 49 -10.36 8.62 -11.74
CA ARG A 49 -11.40 9.63 -11.51
C ARG A 49 -11.19 10.34 -10.18
N ARG A 50 -10.82 9.61 -9.12
CA ARG A 50 -10.52 10.17 -7.80
C ARG A 50 -9.31 11.10 -7.85
N GLU A 51 -8.22 10.68 -8.47
CA GLU A 51 -7.01 11.50 -8.62
C GLU A 51 -7.31 12.80 -9.37
N LEU A 52 -8.11 12.73 -10.45
CA LEU A 52 -8.53 13.91 -11.20
C LEU A 52 -9.41 14.85 -10.37
N MET A 53 -10.38 14.32 -9.61
CA MET A 53 -11.22 15.14 -8.72
C MET A 53 -10.41 15.79 -7.59
N GLN A 54 -9.42 15.09 -7.02
CA GLN A 54 -8.51 15.66 -6.03
C GLN A 54 -7.66 16.80 -6.61
N ARG A 55 -7.16 16.65 -7.84
CA ARG A 55 -6.44 17.73 -8.53
C ARG A 55 -7.34 18.93 -8.83
N ALA A 56 -8.59 18.70 -9.23
CA ALA A 56 -9.56 19.75 -9.48
C ALA A 56 -9.88 20.55 -8.20
N ASN A 57 -10.08 19.88 -7.06
CA ASN A 57 -10.32 20.53 -5.77
C ASN A 57 -9.12 21.34 -5.25
N LEU A 58 -7.89 21.02 -5.67
CA LEU A 58 -6.69 21.79 -5.34
C LEU A 58 -6.45 23.00 -6.27
N GLN A 59 -7.15 23.08 -7.41
CA GLN A 59 -6.99 24.14 -8.41
C GLN A 59 -7.96 25.32 -8.25
N ASP A 60 -8.83 25.34 -7.24
CA ASP A 60 -9.77 26.44 -6.99
C ASP A 60 -9.13 27.66 -6.28
N GLY A 61 -7.90 28.00 -6.69
CA GLY A 61 -7.31 29.34 -6.51
C GLY A 61 -7.50 30.14 -7.82
N PRO A 62 -7.68 31.47 -7.79
CA PRO A 62 -8.32 32.19 -8.88
C PRO A 62 -7.40 32.31 -10.10
N THR A 63 -7.41 31.29 -10.97
CA THR A 63 -6.91 31.44 -12.34
C THR A 63 -8.07 31.84 -13.24
N SER A 64 -8.11 33.15 -13.50
CA SER A 64 -8.86 33.77 -14.60
C SER A 64 -8.62 33.04 -15.91
N VAL A 65 -9.55 32.17 -16.30
CA VAL A 65 -9.66 31.69 -17.69
C VAL A 65 -11.03 32.15 -18.19
N VAL A 66 -11.01 33.23 -18.96
CA VAL A 66 -12.18 33.79 -19.63
C VAL A 66 -12.76 32.73 -20.56
N SER A 67 -13.93 32.20 -20.21
CA SER A 67 -14.80 31.44 -21.14
C SER A 67 -15.97 32.35 -21.55
N PRO A 68 -16.42 32.36 -22.83
CA PRO A 68 -17.48 33.26 -23.26
C PRO A 68 -18.83 32.85 -22.65
N LEU A 69 -19.50 33.82 -22.03
CA LEU A 69 -20.79 33.72 -21.37
C LEU A 69 -21.94 33.67 -22.38
N ILE A 70 -22.66 32.54 -22.45
CA ILE A 70 -24.02 32.50 -23.02
C ILE A 70 -24.98 32.99 -21.93
N LYS A 71 -25.66 34.11 -22.19
CA LYS A 71 -26.68 34.70 -21.31
C LYS A 71 -27.94 33.85 -21.30
N THR A 72 -28.40 33.44 -20.12
CA THR A 72 -29.83 33.26 -19.83
C THR A 72 -30.17 33.99 -18.53
N GLU A 73 -31.24 34.77 -18.58
CA GLU A 73 -31.62 35.79 -17.62
C GLU A 73 -32.14 35.23 -16.28
N GLY A 74 -32.03 36.04 -15.21
CA GLY A 74 -32.41 35.75 -13.82
C GLY A 74 -33.91 35.54 -13.61
N VAL A 75 -34.38 35.19 -12.40
CA VAL A 75 -34.47 36.08 -11.24
C VAL A 75 -34.66 35.25 -9.95
N THR A 76 -34.00 35.61 -8.85
CA THR A 76 -34.60 35.70 -7.49
C THR A 76 -33.76 36.67 -6.64
N LEU A 77 -34.45 37.60 -5.97
CA LEU A 77 -33.94 38.83 -5.33
C LEU A 77 -33.35 38.58 -3.92
N PRO A 78 -32.37 39.37 -3.44
CA PRO A 78 -31.98 39.38 -2.04
C PRO A 78 -32.89 40.32 -1.21
N GLU A 79 -33.22 39.90 0.01
CA GLU A 79 -34.07 40.62 0.95
C GLU A 79 -33.26 41.68 1.71
N ILE A 80 -33.69 42.94 1.66
CA ILE A 80 -33.04 44.08 2.33
C ILE A 80 -33.97 44.54 3.45
N SER A 81 -33.49 44.58 4.69
CA SER A 81 -34.18 45.25 5.79
C SER A 81 -33.46 46.55 6.17
N VAL A 82 -34.24 47.56 6.56
CA VAL A 82 -33.79 48.93 6.86
C VAL A 82 -34.33 49.31 8.22
N ASP A 83 -33.49 49.87 9.10
CA ASP A 83 -33.93 50.45 10.36
C ASP A 83 -33.99 51.99 10.29
N ALA A 84 -34.68 52.58 11.26
CA ALA A 84 -35.18 53.95 11.23
C ALA A 84 -34.11 55.05 11.38
N SER A 85 -32.82 54.73 11.22
CA SER A 85 -31.73 55.72 11.25
C SER A 85 -30.88 55.76 9.96
N GLY A 86 -31.30 55.07 8.89
CA GLY A 86 -30.79 55.31 7.53
C GLY A 86 -29.32 54.94 7.27
N THR A 87 -28.72 54.08 8.09
CA THR A 87 -27.34 53.60 7.86
C THR A 87 -27.36 52.16 7.37
N VAL A 88 -26.85 51.90 6.17
CA VAL A 88 -26.74 50.55 5.59
C VAL A 88 -25.46 49.89 6.11
N SER A 89 -25.57 48.91 7.00
CA SER A 89 -24.44 48.07 7.44
C SER A 89 -24.53 46.69 6.81
N ILE A 90 -23.47 46.28 6.12
CA ILE A 90 -23.25 44.89 5.68
C ILE A 90 -22.27 44.30 6.70
N HIS A 91 -22.79 43.56 7.68
CA HIS A 91 -21.96 42.74 8.58
C HIS A 91 -22.00 41.31 8.07
N ASP A 92 -20.87 40.82 7.57
CA ASP A 92 -20.69 39.44 7.15
C ASP A 92 -19.68 38.78 8.12
N ASP A 93 -20.11 38.60 9.37
CA ASP A 93 -19.39 37.82 10.38
C ASP A 93 -20.03 36.43 10.48
N VAL A 94 -19.86 35.63 9.43
CA VAL A 94 -20.02 34.19 9.52
C VAL A 94 -18.63 33.58 9.48
N LYS A 95 -18.08 33.27 10.66
CA LYS A 95 -17.02 32.25 10.77
C LYS A 95 -17.53 31.00 10.05
N PRO A 96 -16.85 30.49 9.02
CA PRO A 96 -17.16 29.16 8.54
C PRO A 96 -16.48 28.20 9.51
N ASP A 97 -17.16 27.84 10.60
CA ASP A 97 -17.03 26.48 11.14
C ASP A 97 -17.75 25.54 10.17
N MET A 98 -17.30 25.55 8.91
CA MET A 98 -17.66 24.56 7.93
C MET A 98 -16.78 23.37 8.25
N LYS A 99 -17.24 22.60 9.24
CA LYS A 99 -16.90 21.19 9.37
C LYS A 99 -17.21 20.59 8.01
N PHE A 100 -16.21 20.53 7.14
CA PHE A 100 -16.22 19.72 5.94
C PHE A 100 -16.47 18.30 6.44
N VAL A 101 -17.73 17.91 6.48
CA VAL A 101 -18.09 16.52 6.26
C VAL A 101 -17.78 16.32 4.80
N CYS A 102 -16.48 16.15 4.53
CA CYS A 102 -16.05 15.46 3.35
C CYS A 102 -16.79 14.13 3.46
N ASP A 103 -17.72 13.88 2.56
CA ASP A 103 -18.22 12.56 2.28
C ASP A 103 -17.05 11.75 1.71
N GLU A 104 -16.05 11.52 2.57
CA GLU A 104 -15.11 10.43 2.43
C GLU A 104 -15.95 9.18 2.59
N ALA A 105 -16.62 8.80 1.51
CA ALA A 105 -16.71 7.38 1.21
C ALA A 105 -15.25 6.89 1.26
N SER A 106 -14.89 6.37 2.43
CA SER A 106 -13.67 5.65 2.73
C SER A 106 -13.63 4.51 1.73
N THR A 107 -13.15 4.79 0.53
CA THR A 107 -12.96 3.84 -0.54
C THR A 107 -11.76 3.02 -0.11
N VAL A 108 -12.04 2.03 0.73
CA VAL A 108 -11.06 1.08 1.24
C VAL A 108 -10.46 0.36 0.04
N ASP A 109 -9.13 0.31 -0.04
CA ASP A 109 -8.44 -0.39 -1.12
C ASP A 109 -8.77 -1.89 -1.04
N PRO A 110 -9.40 -2.50 -2.07
CA PRO A 110 -9.67 -3.93 -2.10
C PRO A 110 -8.41 -4.78 -1.90
N LYS A 111 -7.24 -4.27 -2.32
CA LYS A 111 -5.95 -4.94 -2.09
C LYS A 111 -5.61 -5.03 -0.60
N GLU A 112 -5.81 -3.94 0.16
CA GLU A 112 -5.61 -3.91 1.61
C GLU A 112 -6.61 -4.81 2.33
N VAL A 113 -7.89 -4.76 1.93
CA VAL A 113 -8.93 -5.65 2.47
C VAL A 113 -8.54 -7.11 2.25
N GLY A 114 -8.14 -7.47 1.03
CA GLY A 114 -7.71 -8.83 0.71
C GLY A 114 -6.48 -9.26 1.51
N HIS A 115 -5.55 -8.34 1.78
CA HIS A 115 -4.37 -8.64 2.61
C HIS A 115 -4.76 -8.92 4.07
N ASN A 116 -5.70 -8.15 4.63
CA ASN A 116 -6.20 -8.36 5.99
C ASN A 116 -6.93 -9.71 6.11
N ILE A 117 -7.74 -10.06 5.11
CA ILE A 117 -8.40 -11.38 5.03
C ILE A 117 -7.36 -12.49 4.95
N TYR A 118 -6.31 -12.33 4.12
CA TYR A 118 -5.23 -13.31 4.01
C TYR A 118 -4.52 -13.54 5.34
N ILE A 119 -4.16 -12.46 6.04
CA ILE A 119 -3.49 -12.55 7.35
C ILE A 119 -4.36 -13.31 8.35
N LEU A 120 -5.65 -12.98 8.43
CA LEU A 120 -6.58 -13.68 9.31
C LEU A 120 -6.65 -15.18 8.95
N ALA A 121 -6.86 -15.50 7.67
CA ALA A 121 -6.93 -16.88 7.20
C ALA A 121 -5.64 -17.64 7.50
N HIS A 122 -4.48 -17.02 7.27
CA HIS A 122 -3.18 -17.60 7.54
C HIS A 122 -2.97 -17.89 9.03
N GLN A 123 -3.43 -17.00 9.91
CA GLN A 123 -3.36 -17.22 11.35
C GLN A 123 -4.31 -18.35 11.80
N LEU A 124 -5.54 -18.41 11.26
CA LEU A 124 -6.52 -19.44 11.58
C LEU A 124 -6.11 -20.83 11.05
N ALA A 125 -5.43 -20.88 9.91
CA ALA A 125 -4.95 -22.12 9.29
C ALA A 125 -3.98 -22.92 10.18
N ARG A 126 -3.37 -22.28 11.19
CA ARG A 126 -2.55 -22.97 12.20
C ARG A 126 -3.37 -23.89 13.11
N HIS A 127 -4.68 -23.63 13.21
CA HIS A 127 -5.63 -24.35 14.04
C HIS A 127 -6.63 -25.18 13.20
N SER A 128 -6.64 -25.01 11.87
CA SER A 128 -7.49 -25.78 10.95
C SER A 128 -6.66 -26.33 9.78
N PRO A 129 -6.36 -27.65 9.76
CA PRO A 129 -5.60 -28.26 8.67
C PRO A 129 -6.35 -28.20 7.34
N GLU A 130 -7.69 -28.17 7.38
CA GLU A 130 -8.51 -28.00 6.19
C GLU A 130 -8.31 -26.61 5.58
N LEU A 131 -8.36 -25.54 6.38
CA LEU A 131 -8.11 -24.19 5.91
C LEU A 131 -6.67 -24.03 5.40
N ALA A 132 -5.70 -24.70 6.03
CA ALA A 132 -4.31 -24.70 5.55
C ALA A 132 -4.18 -25.28 4.13
N GLN A 133 -4.89 -26.38 3.82
CA GLN A 133 -4.95 -26.93 2.46
C GLN A 133 -5.68 -25.97 1.50
N CYS A 134 -6.72 -25.28 1.97
CA CYS A 134 -7.43 -24.28 1.17
C CYS A 134 -6.58 -23.04 0.87
N LEU A 135 -5.56 -22.73 1.66
CA LEU A 135 -4.61 -21.63 1.40
C LEU A 135 -3.40 -22.04 0.56
N ASP A 136 -3.27 -23.32 0.21
CA ASP A 136 -2.17 -23.81 -0.63
C ASP A 136 -2.32 -23.32 -2.09
N PRO A 137 -1.40 -22.47 -2.59
CA PRO A 137 -1.44 -21.97 -3.96
C PRO A 137 -1.10 -23.01 -5.03
N ASP A 138 -0.48 -24.14 -4.65
CA ASP A 138 -0.02 -25.18 -5.58
C ASP A 138 -1.09 -26.26 -5.86
N ASP A 139 -2.27 -26.11 -5.28
CA ASP A 139 -3.41 -26.99 -5.51
C ASP A 139 -4.05 -26.77 -6.88
N GLU A 140 -3.80 -27.71 -7.79
CA GLU A 140 -4.32 -27.72 -9.16
C GLU A 140 -5.86 -27.80 -9.25
N LYS A 141 -6.56 -28.18 -8.17
CA LYS A 141 -8.03 -28.21 -8.15
C LYS A 141 -8.65 -26.81 -8.09
N LYS A 142 -7.88 -25.80 -7.68
CA LYS A 142 -8.34 -24.41 -7.53
C LYS A 142 -8.34 -23.68 -8.87
N SER A 143 -9.22 -22.69 -9.01
CA SER A 143 -9.22 -21.84 -10.21
C SER A 143 -7.90 -21.08 -10.36
N VAL A 144 -7.52 -20.77 -11.61
CA VAL A 144 -6.30 -20.00 -11.91
C VAL A 144 -6.31 -18.65 -11.18
N GLN A 145 -7.47 -18.00 -11.09
CA GLN A 145 -7.62 -16.73 -10.38
C GLN A 145 -7.32 -16.88 -8.88
N THR A 146 -7.84 -17.93 -8.25
CA THR A 146 -7.59 -18.21 -6.83
C THR A 146 -6.12 -18.50 -6.57
N ARG A 147 -5.47 -19.29 -7.42
CA ARG A 147 -4.03 -19.58 -7.31
C ARG A 147 -3.18 -18.32 -7.46
N ASN A 148 -3.53 -17.45 -8.42
CA ASN A 148 -2.85 -16.17 -8.60
C ASN A 148 -3.00 -15.27 -7.38
N ALA A 149 -4.21 -15.15 -6.83
CA ALA A 149 -4.48 -14.38 -5.62
C ALA A 149 -3.67 -14.92 -4.42
N LEU A 150 -3.74 -16.24 -4.16
CA LEU A 150 -3.00 -16.87 -3.06
C LEU A 150 -1.48 -16.68 -3.20
N ASN A 151 -0.93 -16.86 -4.41
CA ASN A 151 0.49 -16.62 -4.68
C ASN A 151 0.87 -15.15 -4.45
N PHE A 152 0.01 -14.22 -4.88
CA PHE A 152 0.23 -12.80 -4.66
C PHE A 152 0.32 -12.46 -3.17
N TYR A 153 -0.68 -12.81 -2.37
CA TYR A 153 -0.68 -12.47 -0.95
C TYR A 153 0.41 -13.22 -0.18
N LYS A 154 0.70 -14.49 -0.52
CA LYS A 154 1.82 -15.25 0.07
C LYS A 154 3.16 -14.56 -0.16
N LYS A 155 3.42 -14.07 -1.37
CA LYS A 155 4.67 -13.37 -1.72
C LYS A 155 4.81 -11.99 -1.06
N HIS A 156 3.70 -11.32 -0.80
CA HIS A 156 3.66 -9.98 -0.21
C HIS A 156 3.36 -9.97 1.29
N THR A 157 3.37 -11.13 1.95
CA THR A 157 3.21 -11.24 3.40
C THR A 157 4.51 -11.69 4.01
N ALA A 158 4.95 -11.03 5.08
CA ALA A 158 6.10 -11.43 5.88
C ALA A 158 5.66 -11.81 7.29
N GLN A 159 6.48 -12.62 7.94
CA GLN A 159 6.35 -12.98 9.35
C GLN A 159 7.66 -12.66 10.08
N ILE A 160 7.56 -12.05 11.25
CA ILE A 160 8.68 -11.82 12.17
C ILE A 160 8.37 -12.37 13.55
N GLU A 161 9.41 -12.69 14.31
CA GLU A 161 9.30 -13.03 15.72
C GLU A 161 9.87 -11.89 16.57
N ILE A 162 9.10 -11.40 17.53
CA ILE A 162 9.48 -10.27 18.39
C ILE A 162 9.49 -10.75 19.83
N VAL A 163 10.52 -10.36 20.59
CA VAL A 163 10.57 -10.57 22.04
C VAL A 163 9.87 -9.38 22.72
N ARG A 164 8.82 -9.65 23.49
CA ARG A 164 8.08 -8.65 24.27
C ARG A 164 8.82 -8.32 25.58
N GLN A 165 8.36 -7.28 26.30
CA GLN A 165 8.97 -6.84 27.56
C GLN A 165 8.97 -7.92 28.65
N ASP A 166 7.97 -8.80 28.63
CA ASP A 166 7.84 -9.97 29.49
C ASP A 166 8.70 -11.17 29.03
N ARG A 167 9.58 -10.97 28.04
CA ARG A 167 10.45 -11.98 27.42
C ARG A 167 9.69 -13.09 26.68
N THR A 168 8.42 -12.91 26.38
CA THR A 168 7.66 -13.83 25.52
C THR A 168 7.98 -13.59 24.04
N LEU A 169 7.95 -14.65 23.24
CA LEU A 169 8.09 -14.56 21.78
C LEU A 169 6.72 -14.46 21.12
N GLU A 170 6.48 -13.38 20.40
CA GLU A 170 5.29 -13.18 19.59
C GLU A 170 5.60 -13.31 18.11
N ARG A 171 4.65 -13.81 17.32
CA ARG A 171 4.72 -13.80 15.85
C ARG A 171 3.83 -12.71 15.31
N VAL A 172 4.40 -11.80 14.52
CA VAL A 172 3.65 -10.76 13.82
C VAL A 172 3.70 -11.05 12.34
N VAL A 173 2.53 -11.06 11.71
CA VAL A 173 2.35 -11.25 10.26
C VAL A 173 1.87 -9.91 9.69
N PHE A 174 2.51 -9.43 8.63
CA PHE A 174 2.23 -8.10 8.08
C PHE A 174 2.45 -8.02 6.56
N PRO A 175 1.79 -7.08 5.85
CA PRO A 175 2.09 -6.79 4.44
C PRO A 175 3.48 -6.20 4.24
N ILE A 176 4.21 -6.74 3.28
CA ILE A 176 5.50 -6.18 2.85
C ILE A 176 5.22 -4.89 2.09
N HIS A 177 5.80 -3.78 2.57
CA HIS A 177 5.67 -2.50 1.88
C HIS A 177 6.37 -2.55 0.51
N GLU A 178 5.72 -2.01 -0.52
CA GLU A 178 6.23 -1.98 -1.90
C GLU A 178 7.63 -1.36 -2.04
N ILE A 179 8.01 -0.42 -1.17
CA ILE A 179 9.33 0.21 -1.22
C ILE A 179 10.47 -0.79 -0.99
N CYS A 180 10.21 -1.88 -0.25
CA CYS A 180 11.18 -2.93 0.01
C CYS A 180 11.52 -3.74 -1.25
N SER A 181 10.69 -3.68 -2.31
CA SER A 181 10.97 -4.33 -3.59
C SER A 181 12.14 -3.72 -4.35
N PHE A 182 12.46 -2.43 -4.07
CA PHE A 182 13.51 -1.68 -4.75
C PHE A 182 14.91 -1.89 -4.14
N LEU A 183 15.05 -2.70 -3.09
CA LEU A 183 16.36 -3.04 -2.56
C LEU A 183 17.09 -4.02 -3.50
N THR A 184 18.27 -3.64 -3.97
CA THR A 184 19.02 -4.43 -4.95
C THR A 184 19.52 -5.76 -4.36
N LYS A 185 19.70 -6.76 -5.23
CA LYS A 185 20.26 -8.06 -4.82
C LYS A 185 21.72 -7.94 -4.37
N GLU A 186 22.47 -7.04 -5.02
CA GLU A 186 23.85 -6.75 -4.66
C GLU A 186 23.97 -6.21 -3.25
N THR A 187 23.20 -5.17 -2.89
CA THR A 187 23.19 -4.64 -1.53
C THR A 187 22.82 -5.70 -0.51
N LYS A 188 21.82 -6.55 -0.79
CA LYS A 188 21.47 -7.68 0.11
C LYS A 188 22.66 -8.61 0.35
N GLN A 189 23.42 -8.94 -0.70
CA GLN A 189 24.60 -9.80 -0.59
C GLN A 189 25.73 -9.13 0.20
N THR A 190 25.95 -7.84 -0.05
CA THR A 190 26.94 -7.02 0.66
C THR A 190 26.64 -6.98 2.15
N VAL A 191 25.39 -6.65 2.54
CA VAL A 191 24.97 -6.65 3.95
C VAL A 191 25.14 -8.04 4.56
N TYR A 192 24.71 -9.11 3.86
CA TYR A 192 24.82 -10.47 4.38
C TYR A 192 26.28 -10.89 4.68
N ASN A 193 27.21 -10.59 3.77
CA ASN A 193 28.61 -10.98 3.88
C ASN A 193 29.42 -10.06 4.81
N ASN A 194 29.20 -8.75 4.73
CA ASN A 194 30.09 -7.75 5.34
C ASN A 194 29.63 -7.26 6.71
N THR A 195 28.43 -7.62 7.17
CA THR A 195 27.98 -7.28 8.53
C THR A 195 28.81 -8.04 9.57
N GLU A 196 29.54 -7.30 10.40
CA GLU A 196 30.37 -7.84 11.47
C GLU A 196 29.54 -8.31 12.67
N ARG A 197 30.15 -9.14 13.51
CA ARG A 197 29.56 -9.59 14.78
C ARG A 197 30.07 -8.70 15.90
N ASP A 198 29.18 -8.31 16.80
CA ASP A 198 29.53 -7.61 18.02
C ASP A 198 30.26 -8.52 19.03
N ASN A 199 30.61 -7.94 20.19
CA ASN A 199 31.28 -8.65 21.29
C ASN A 199 30.46 -9.81 21.87
N GLN A 200 29.16 -9.89 21.57
CA GLN A 200 28.27 -11.00 21.96
C GLN A 200 28.06 -12.00 20.82
N GLY A 201 28.72 -11.80 19.67
CA GLY A 201 28.60 -12.65 18.49
C GLY A 201 27.36 -12.38 17.63
N SER A 202 26.63 -11.30 17.89
CA SER A 202 25.40 -10.89 17.20
C SER A 202 25.69 -9.91 16.06
N LYS A 203 25.00 -10.07 14.93
CA LYS A 203 25.06 -9.15 13.77
C LYS A 203 24.02 -8.03 13.82
N VAL A 204 23.17 -8.03 14.85
CA VAL A 204 21.95 -7.23 14.88
C VAL A 204 22.24 -5.73 14.93
N THR A 205 23.13 -5.30 15.82
CA THR A 205 23.45 -3.88 16.03
C THR A 205 23.94 -3.23 14.74
N GLU A 206 24.99 -3.77 14.14
CA GLU A 206 25.58 -3.27 12.89
C GLU A 206 24.56 -3.27 11.74
N PHE A 207 23.72 -4.31 11.63
CA PHE A 207 22.67 -4.35 10.61
C PHE A 207 21.67 -3.18 10.74
N PHE A 208 21.26 -2.84 11.97
CA PHE A 208 20.34 -1.74 12.21
C PHE A 208 21.00 -0.37 11.98
N ASP A 209 22.29 -0.23 12.21
CA ASP A 209 23.02 1.00 11.91
C ASP A 209 23.07 1.29 10.40
N GLN A 210 23.05 0.24 9.57
CA GLN A 210 23.00 0.35 8.11
C GLN A 210 21.59 0.64 7.56
N TRP A 211 20.52 0.42 8.33
CA TRP A 211 19.13 0.58 7.89
C TRP A 211 18.81 1.93 7.22
N PRO A 212 19.25 3.10 7.74
CA PRO A 212 18.97 4.38 7.09
C PRO A 212 19.52 4.44 5.65
N ALA A 213 20.72 3.91 5.41
CA ALA A 213 21.33 3.87 4.08
C ALA A 213 20.55 2.94 3.14
N LEU A 214 20.15 1.75 3.61
CA LEU A 214 19.33 0.80 2.86
C LEU A 214 17.98 1.42 2.45
N TYR A 215 17.33 2.13 3.38
CA TYR A 215 16.06 2.78 3.10
C TYR A 215 16.20 3.96 2.11
N GLN A 216 17.30 4.72 2.19
CA GLN A 216 17.60 5.73 1.19
C GLN A 216 17.83 5.11 -0.19
N GLU A 217 18.61 4.02 -0.29
CA GLU A 217 18.78 3.29 -1.54
C GLU A 217 17.43 2.90 -2.16
N MET A 218 16.54 2.29 -1.38
CA MET A 218 15.19 1.92 -1.86
C MET A 218 14.41 3.13 -2.39
N LYS A 219 14.47 4.28 -1.71
CA LYS A 219 13.84 5.52 -2.17
C LYS A 219 14.44 6.02 -3.49
N TRP A 220 15.77 5.99 -3.60
CA TRP A 220 16.50 6.41 -4.79
C TRP A 220 16.21 5.49 -5.97
N GLN A 221 16.23 4.17 -5.77
CA GLN A 221 15.89 3.17 -6.79
C GLN A 221 14.45 3.35 -7.30
N ARG A 222 13.49 3.58 -6.39
CA ARG A 222 12.10 3.89 -6.79
C ARG A 222 12.03 5.15 -7.65
N LYS A 223 12.75 6.22 -7.29
CA LYS A 223 12.81 7.47 -8.08
C LYS A 223 13.47 7.25 -9.44
N LEU A 224 14.56 6.48 -9.49
CA LEU A 224 15.25 6.15 -10.74
C LEU A 224 14.32 5.41 -11.68
N GLN A 225 13.58 4.41 -11.22
CA GLN A 225 12.63 3.70 -12.07
C GLN A 225 11.52 4.62 -12.58
N ALA A 226 10.92 5.44 -11.71
CA ALA A 226 9.91 6.43 -12.12
C ALA A 226 10.45 7.45 -13.13
N GLY A 227 11.71 7.90 -12.97
CA GLY A 227 12.38 8.84 -13.87
C GLY A 227 12.86 8.23 -15.19
N LEU A 228 13.30 6.97 -15.18
CA LEU A 228 13.73 6.20 -16.36
C LEU A 228 12.56 5.96 -17.34
N TYR A 229 11.33 5.83 -16.84
CA TYR A 229 10.14 5.82 -17.71
C TYR A 229 9.91 7.16 -18.43
N ALA A 230 10.50 8.26 -17.96
CA ALA A 230 10.40 9.59 -18.59
C ALA A 230 11.65 10.00 -19.40
N SER A 231 12.83 9.43 -19.13
CA SER A 231 14.04 9.63 -19.95
C SER A 231 15.08 8.54 -19.70
N ASN A 232 15.40 7.74 -20.73
CA ASN A 232 16.34 6.63 -20.65
C ASN A 232 17.74 7.00 -21.19
N PRO A 233 18.78 7.07 -20.32
CA PRO A 233 20.14 6.80 -20.80
C PRO A 233 20.92 5.73 -20.00
N PHE A 234 20.42 5.22 -18.87
CA PHE A 234 21.24 4.41 -17.92
C PHE A 234 21.16 2.89 -18.04
N MET A 235 20.47 2.32 -19.03
CA MET A 235 20.44 0.86 -19.25
C MET A 235 21.80 0.24 -19.64
N TYR A 236 22.84 1.06 -19.84
CA TYR A 236 24.14 0.62 -20.39
C TYR A 236 25.31 0.72 -19.42
N THR A 237 25.13 0.93 -18.11
CA THR A 237 26.30 1.10 -17.21
C THR A 237 27.24 -0.11 -17.19
N SER A 238 26.70 -1.33 -17.26
CA SER A 238 27.54 -2.55 -17.37
C SER A 238 28.23 -2.69 -18.73
N SER A 239 27.61 -2.23 -19.81
CA SER A 239 28.22 -2.25 -21.15
C SER A 239 29.30 -1.17 -21.29
N VAL A 240 29.08 0.01 -20.71
CA VAL A 240 30.01 1.14 -20.76
C VAL A 240 31.29 0.84 -19.96
N ILE A 241 31.17 0.21 -18.78
CA ILE A 241 32.33 -0.19 -17.97
C ILE A 241 33.16 -1.27 -18.70
N SER A 242 32.51 -2.26 -19.30
CA SER A 242 33.21 -3.30 -20.10
C SER A 242 33.90 -2.73 -21.33
N ILE A 243 33.29 -1.75 -22.01
CA ILE A 243 33.90 -1.07 -23.17
C ILE A 243 35.08 -0.21 -22.72
N ILE A 244 34.99 0.53 -21.62
CA ILE A 244 36.11 1.31 -21.07
C ILE A 244 37.25 0.39 -20.65
N PHE A 245 36.95 -0.75 -20.02
CA PHE A 245 37.97 -1.72 -19.63
C PHE A 245 38.65 -2.37 -20.85
N LEU A 246 37.90 -2.71 -21.90
CA LEU A 246 38.48 -3.18 -23.17
C LEU A 246 39.36 -2.09 -23.80
N TYR A 247 38.87 -0.85 -23.89
CA TYR A 247 39.64 0.25 -24.48
C TYR A 247 40.95 0.52 -23.73
N SER A 248 40.92 0.46 -22.39
CA SER A 248 42.13 0.65 -21.58
C SER A 248 43.15 -0.49 -21.74
N GLN A 249 42.71 -1.69 -22.16
CA GLN A 249 43.58 -2.84 -22.39
C GLN A 249 44.18 -2.88 -23.80
N TRP A 250 43.61 -2.12 -24.75
CA TRP A 250 44.12 -1.97 -26.12
C TRP A 250 45.14 -0.83 -26.27
N ASP A 251 45.21 0.11 -25.33
CA ASP A 251 46.14 1.25 -25.34
C ASP A 251 47.56 0.90 -24.81
N GLU A 252 47.77 -0.34 -24.35
CA GLU A 252 49.06 -0.87 -23.84
C GLU A 252 49.88 -1.69 -24.87
N LYS A 253 49.61 -1.55 -26.18
CA LYS A 253 50.42 -2.18 -27.25
C LYS A 253 50.82 -1.19 -28.33
#